data_AF-A0AAN1IG25-F1
#
_entry.id   AF-A0AAN1IG25-F1
#
_cell.length_a   1.000
_cell.length_b   1.000
_cell.length_c   1.000
_cell.angle_alpha   90.00
_cell.angle_beta   90.00
_cell.angle_gamma   90.00
#
_symmetry.space_group_name_H-M   'P 1'
#
loop_
_entity.id
_entity.type
_entity.pdbx_description
1 polymer ?
#
loop_
_entity_poly.entity_id
_entity_poly.type
_entity_poly.pdbx_seq_one_letter_code
_entity_poly.pdbx_strand_id
1 'polypeptide(L)'
;MLSWQWPWAALAGVLIAAAIILLFVAFSRRVKPADEAVFSLDDDLNTEHASRLFRQWRVLGRLAVALLVIALVLAIALVARPSQVDSSDERASSRDIVLCLDVSGSTLPYDREVIDTYLELVKHFEGERIGMSIFNSTSRTVFPLTDDYELVTEQLTAASKALKGVQTQDDIDKMSDAQYQKIADWLEGTQNRKDATSLIGDGVVSCAAMLPGFAYGAANETNAKRQRAASIVLATDNIVSGQETYSLTEALDLTEQTMITVDGLYSGPKTSESDQTTADMKSAIEAHGGVFLTQSDGASVNELVRDIQSRRDTESDNQSKASMTDAPGLWVLALAVILIIWIACTWRLRR
;
A
#
# COMPACT_ATOMS: atom_id res chain seq x y z
N MET A 1 7.57 -3.21 -11.71
CA MET A 1 8.22 -4.17 -12.64
C MET A 1 7.26 -4.47 -13.79
N LEU A 2 7.73 -4.54 -15.04
CA LEU A 2 6.87 -4.80 -16.19
C LEU A 2 6.59 -6.31 -16.31
N SER A 3 5.34 -6.71 -16.15
CA SER A 3 4.90 -8.10 -16.32
C SER A 3 4.01 -8.21 -17.56
N TRP A 4 4.06 -9.37 -18.23
CA TRP A 4 3.28 -9.63 -19.44
C TRP A 4 2.20 -10.65 -19.07
N GLN A 5 0.94 -10.24 -19.10
CA GLN A 5 -0.15 -11.10 -18.64
C GLN A 5 -0.43 -12.29 -19.59
N TRP A 6 -0.16 -12.12 -20.89
CA TRP A 6 -0.49 -13.12 -21.92
C TRP A 6 0.72 -13.42 -22.83
N PRO A 7 1.80 -14.04 -22.31
CA PRO A 7 2.98 -14.37 -23.11
C PRO A 7 2.65 -15.33 -24.27
N TRP A 8 1.63 -16.18 -24.10
CA TRP A 8 1.14 -17.09 -25.12
C TRP A 8 0.39 -16.39 -26.25
N ALA A 9 -0.27 -15.25 -25.99
CA ALA A 9 -0.90 -14.44 -27.03
C ALA A 9 0.16 -13.76 -27.91
N ALA A 10 1.29 -13.35 -27.32
CA ALA A 10 2.44 -12.86 -28.09
C ALA A 10 2.98 -13.95 -29.04
N LEU A 11 3.17 -15.17 -28.52
CA LEU A 11 3.59 -16.33 -29.32
C LEU A 11 2.60 -16.64 -30.45
N ALA A 12 1.30 -16.63 -30.18
CA ALA A 12 0.27 -16.83 -31.20
C ALA A 12 0.31 -15.73 -32.28
N GLY A 13 0.50 -14.47 -31.90
CA GLY A 13 0.68 -13.35 -32.83
C GLY A 13 1.89 -13.51 -33.74
N VAL A 14 3.04 -13.94 -33.19
CA VAL A 14 4.26 -14.23 -33.97
C VAL A 14 4.02 -15.37 -34.96
N LEU A 15 3.32 -16.43 -34.55
CA LEU A 15 3.00 -17.57 -35.43
C LEU A 15 2.08 -17.16 -36.59
N ILE A 16 1.07 -16.33 -36.33
CA ILE A 16 0.16 -15.81 -37.36
C ILE A 16 0.92 -14.90 -38.35
N ALA A 17 1.78 -14.01 -37.84
CA ALA A 17 2.62 -13.16 -38.68
C ALA A 17 3.54 -13.99 -39.60
N ALA A 18 4.20 -15.01 -39.04
CA ALA A 18 5.04 -15.93 -39.80
C ALA A 18 4.25 -16.70 -40.88
N ALA A 19 3.03 -17.16 -40.55
CA ALA A 19 2.15 -17.84 -41.51
C ALA A 19 1.75 -16.93 -42.68
N ILE A 20 1.44 -15.65 -42.42
CA ILE A 20 1.11 -14.66 -43.46
C ILE A 20 2.33 -14.39 -44.36
N ILE A 21 3.52 -14.24 -43.78
CA ILE A 21 4.76 -14.04 -44.54
C ILE A 21 5.04 -15.26 -45.43
N LEU A 22 4.90 -16.48 -44.89
CA LEU A 22 5.10 -17.71 -45.66
C LEU A 22 4.08 -17.83 -46.80
N LEU A 23 2.81 -17.49 -46.56
CA LEU A 23 1.78 -17.43 -47.60
C LEU A 23 2.14 -16.42 -48.68
N PHE A 24 2.57 -15.21 -48.31
CA PHE A 24 2.96 -14.17 -49.26
C PHE A 24 4.19 -14.58 -50.10
N VAL A 25 5.20 -15.21 -49.48
CA VAL A 25 6.37 -15.75 -50.19
C VAL A 25 5.95 -16.91 -51.12
N ALA A 26 5.06 -17.79 -50.68
CA ALA A 26 4.56 -18.89 -51.49
C ALA A 26 3.74 -18.41 -52.69
N PHE A 27 2.92 -17.36 -52.53
CA PHE A 27 2.14 -16.76 -53.62
C PHE A 27 2.99 -15.92 -54.57
N SER A 28 3.99 -15.18 -54.07
CA SER A 28 4.90 -14.40 -54.91
C SER A 28 5.83 -15.29 -55.74
N ARG A 29 6.24 -16.46 -55.21
CA ARG A 29 7.00 -17.48 -55.96
C ARG A 29 6.19 -18.16 -57.08
N ARG A 30 4.86 -18.03 -57.10
CA ARG A 30 4.01 -18.59 -58.18
C ARG A 30 3.98 -17.72 -59.44
N VAL A 31 4.48 -16.49 -59.37
CA VAL A 31 4.66 -15.65 -60.56
C VAL A 31 6.06 -15.93 -61.12
N LYS A 32 6.20 -17.02 -61.85
CA LYS A 32 7.35 -17.21 -62.74
C LYS A 32 7.10 -16.34 -63.98
N PRO A 33 7.95 -15.35 -64.30
CA PRO A 33 7.93 -14.78 -65.64
C PRO A 33 8.19 -15.91 -66.64
N ALA A 34 7.43 -15.97 -67.73
CA ALA A 34 7.80 -16.81 -68.84
C ALA A 34 9.13 -16.29 -69.41
N ASP A 35 10.12 -17.16 -69.58
CA ASP A 35 11.41 -16.89 -70.23
C ASP A 35 11.19 -16.69 -71.75
N GLU A 36 10.49 -15.63 -72.13
CA GLU A 36 10.55 -15.10 -73.50
C GLU A 36 11.29 -13.77 -73.46
N ALA A 37 12.37 -13.69 -74.23
CA ALA A 37 13.16 -12.48 -74.42
C ALA A 37 12.33 -11.45 -75.21
N VAL A 38 11.40 -10.80 -74.52
CA VAL A 38 10.67 -9.64 -75.03
C VAL A 38 11.49 -8.40 -74.69
N PHE A 39 11.60 -7.49 -75.66
CA PHE A 39 12.21 -6.17 -75.51
C PHE A 39 11.70 -5.50 -74.23
N SER A 40 12.54 -5.45 -73.19
CA SER A 40 12.13 -4.92 -71.89
C SER A 40 12.22 -3.41 -71.92
N LEU A 41 11.11 -2.73 -71.61
CA LEU A 41 11.06 -1.27 -71.42
C LEU A 41 12.11 -0.76 -70.39
N ASP A 42 12.62 -1.66 -69.54
CA ASP A 42 13.69 -1.40 -68.56
C ASP A 42 15.02 -0.97 -69.20
N ASP A 43 15.35 -1.42 -70.42
CA ASP A 43 16.60 -1.05 -71.09
C ASP A 43 16.53 0.35 -71.71
N ASP A 44 15.33 0.81 -72.11
CA ASP A 44 15.09 2.13 -72.73
C ASP A 44 14.87 3.24 -71.68
N LEU A 45 14.48 2.87 -70.45
CA LEU A 45 14.30 3.77 -69.32
C LEU A 45 15.59 4.01 -68.51
N ASN A 46 16.76 3.52 -68.95
CA ASN A 46 18.06 3.71 -68.28
C ASN A 46 18.68 5.13 -68.48
N THR A 47 17.86 6.17 -68.38
CA THR A 47 18.36 7.55 -68.20
C THR A 47 18.77 7.78 -66.73
N GLU A 48 19.73 8.67 -66.47
CA GLU A 48 20.16 8.97 -65.08
C GLU A 48 18.99 9.37 -64.16
N HIS A 49 17.96 10.03 -64.72
CA HIS A 49 16.81 10.51 -63.97
C HIS A 49 15.85 9.39 -63.58
N ALA A 50 15.51 8.50 -64.53
CA ALA A 50 14.64 7.36 -64.28
C ALA A 50 15.29 6.32 -63.35
N SER A 51 16.61 6.09 -63.48
CA SER A 51 17.36 5.23 -62.56
C SER A 51 17.35 5.78 -61.12
N ARG A 52 17.46 7.10 -60.94
CA ARG A 52 17.36 7.74 -59.61
C ARG A 52 15.96 7.61 -59.00
N LEU A 53 14.91 7.85 -59.79
CA LEU A 53 13.52 7.68 -59.34
C LEU A 53 13.21 6.22 -58.98
N PHE A 54 13.72 5.27 -59.76
CA PHE A 54 13.54 3.84 -59.49
C PHE A 54 14.29 3.37 -58.24
N ARG A 55 15.50 3.89 -57.99
CA ARG A 55 16.22 3.67 -56.72
C ARG A 55 15.46 4.28 -55.54
N GLN A 56 14.94 5.50 -55.68
CA GLN A 56 14.11 6.14 -54.64
C GLN A 56 12.85 5.34 -54.36
N TRP A 57 12.16 4.85 -55.40
CA TRP A 57 10.99 4.00 -55.27
C TRP A 57 11.30 2.68 -54.56
N ARG A 58 12.41 2.01 -54.91
CA ARG A 58 12.87 0.80 -54.21
C ARG A 58 13.23 1.06 -52.75
N VAL A 59 13.89 2.18 -52.44
CA VAL A 59 14.27 2.56 -51.07
C VAL A 59 13.03 2.88 -50.24
N LEU A 60 12.11 3.69 -50.77
CA LEU A 60 10.83 4.00 -50.13
C LEU A 60 9.97 2.76 -49.94
N GLY A 61 9.95 1.84 -50.91
CA GLY A 61 9.26 0.56 -50.83
C GLY A 61 9.81 -0.33 -49.72
N ARG A 62 11.15 -0.47 -49.63
CA ARG A 62 11.80 -1.21 -48.53
C ARG A 62 11.54 -0.56 -47.16
N LEU A 63 11.55 0.76 -47.10
CA LEU A 63 11.27 1.52 -45.88
C LEU A 63 9.80 1.36 -45.45
N ALA A 64 8.86 1.37 -46.38
CA ALA A 64 7.45 1.13 -46.11
C ALA A 64 7.21 -0.31 -45.59
N VAL A 65 7.89 -1.32 -46.15
CA VAL A 65 7.83 -2.69 -45.64
C VAL A 65 8.44 -2.78 -44.24
N ALA A 66 9.58 -2.14 -44.00
CA ALA A 66 10.22 -2.14 -42.68
C ALA A 66 9.32 -1.50 -41.60
N LEU A 67 8.71 -0.34 -41.89
CA LEU A 67 7.77 0.32 -40.97
C LEU A 67 6.55 -0.55 -40.67
N LEU A 68 6.04 -1.29 -41.66
CA LEU A 68 4.91 -2.20 -41.46
C LEU A 68 5.28 -3.39 -40.55
N VAL A 69 6.51 -3.92 -40.68
CA VAL A 69 7.02 -4.96 -39.76
C VAL A 69 7.14 -4.42 -38.34
N ILE A 70 7.66 -3.20 -38.17
CA ILE A 70 7.79 -2.57 -36.84
C ILE A 70 6.40 -2.33 -36.22
N ALA A 71 5.43 -1.85 -37.01
CA ALA A 71 4.05 -1.68 -36.56
C ALA A 71 3.42 -3.01 -36.12
N LEU A 72 3.69 -4.11 -36.85
CA LEU A 72 3.21 -5.44 -36.49
C LEU A 72 3.81 -5.94 -35.18
N VAL A 73 5.12 -5.74 -34.97
CA VAL A 73 5.78 -6.10 -33.71
C VAL A 73 5.21 -5.30 -32.54
N LEU A 74 4.96 -4.00 -32.70
CA LEU A 74 4.33 -3.16 -31.69
C LEU A 74 2.89 -3.59 -31.40
N ALA A 75 2.12 -3.97 -32.42
CA ALA A 75 0.77 -4.50 -32.24
C ALA A 75 0.78 -5.82 -31.45
N ILE A 76 1.72 -6.72 -31.73
CA ILE A 76 1.91 -7.96 -30.96
C ILE A 76 2.28 -7.65 -29.50
N ALA A 77 3.17 -6.66 -29.28
CA ALA A 77 3.54 -6.24 -27.94
C ALA A 77 2.35 -5.66 -27.16
N LEU A 78 1.48 -4.88 -27.82
CA LEU A 78 0.25 -4.35 -27.24
C LEU A 78 -0.78 -5.44 -26.90
N VAL A 79 -0.94 -6.45 -27.77
CA VAL A 79 -1.82 -7.61 -27.53
C VAL A 79 -1.37 -8.40 -26.30
N ALA A 80 -0.07 -8.45 -26.04
CA ALA A 80 0.47 -9.12 -24.88
C ALA A 80 0.30 -8.34 -23.57
N ARG A 81 -0.43 -7.20 -23.63
CA ARG A 81 -0.89 -6.39 -22.50
C ARG A 81 0.26 -6.08 -21.54
N PRO A 82 1.13 -5.11 -21.87
CA PRO A 82 2.13 -4.64 -20.93
C PRO A 82 1.38 -4.06 -19.74
N SER A 83 1.44 -4.76 -18.62
CA SER A 83 0.81 -4.32 -17.37
C SER A 83 1.87 -3.77 -16.44
N GLN A 84 1.49 -2.77 -15.68
CA GLN A 84 2.25 -2.31 -14.53
C GLN A 84 1.43 -2.59 -13.28
N VAL A 85 2.12 -2.86 -12.18
CA VAL A 85 1.46 -2.86 -10.88
C VAL A 85 1.17 -1.41 -10.55
N ASP A 86 -0.10 -1.08 -10.40
CA ASP A 86 -0.50 0.22 -9.89
C ASP A 86 -0.28 0.19 -8.37
N SER A 87 0.79 0.86 -7.91
CA SER A 87 1.09 0.97 -6.49
C SER A 87 0.00 1.71 -5.72
N SER A 88 -0.92 2.40 -6.43
CA SER A 88 -2.06 3.04 -5.78
C SER A 88 -3.19 2.07 -5.40
N ASP A 89 -3.33 0.95 -6.11
CA ASP A 89 -4.31 -0.12 -5.83
C ASP A 89 -3.71 -1.26 -4.98
N GLU A 90 -2.38 -1.33 -4.79
CA GLU A 90 -1.77 -2.14 -3.71
C GLU A 90 -2.17 -1.65 -2.30
N ARG A 91 -2.77 -0.47 -2.20
CA ARG A 91 -3.52 -0.02 -1.00
C ARG A 91 -4.83 -0.80 -0.78
N ALA A 92 -5.15 -1.82 -1.57
CA ALA A 92 -6.34 -2.64 -1.38
C ALA A 92 -6.15 -3.78 -0.36
N SER A 93 -4.91 -4.21 -0.10
CA SER A 93 -4.58 -5.18 0.97
C SER A 93 -4.06 -4.46 2.23
N SER A 94 -4.73 -3.37 2.61
CA SER A 94 -4.37 -2.62 3.81
C SER A 94 -4.81 -3.33 5.05
N ARG A 95 -4.00 -3.27 6.09
CA ARG A 95 -4.44 -3.49 7.45
C ARG A 95 -5.12 -2.24 8.00
N ASP A 96 -6.02 -2.44 8.96
CA ASP A 96 -6.55 -1.39 9.81
C ASP A 96 -5.78 -1.41 11.15
N ILE A 97 -5.17 -0.29 11.53
CA ILE A 97 -4.38 -0.16 12.76
C ILE A 97 -5.06 0.87 13.66
N VAL A 98 -5.32 0.52 14.92
CA VAL A 98 -5.79 1.48 15.92
C VAL A 98 -4.72 1.69 16.98
N LEU A 99 -4.26 2.92 17.11
CA LEU A 99 -3.37 3.36 18.17
C LEU A 99 -4.21 3.62 19.43
N CYS A 100 -3.95 2.88 20.50
CA CYS A 100 -4.74 2.92 21.73
C CYS A 100 -3.84 3.40 22.87
N LEU A 101 -4.00 4.65 23.29
CA LEU A 101 -3.11 5.29 24.25
C LEU A 101 -3.81 5.51 25.59
N ASP A 102 -3.24 4.96 26.65
CA ASP A 102 -3.61 5.26 28.03
C ASP A 102 -3.10 6.65 28.40
N VAL A 103 -4.00 7.58 28.72
CA VAL A 103 -3.68 8.96 29.12
C VAL A 103 -3.94 9.18 30.63
N SER A 104 -3.88 8.11 31.41
CA SER A 104 -3.98 8.18 32.86
C SER A 104 -2.79 8.88 33.50
N GLY A 105 -2.93 9.26 34.77
CA GLY A 105 -1.90 10.05 35.45
C GLY A 105 -0.55 9.33 35.60
N SER A 106 -0.52 7.99 35.58
CA SER A 106 0.71 7.21 35.68
C SER A 106 1.47 7.11 34.36
N THR A 107 0.77 7.17 33.22
CA THR A 107 1.34 7.06 31.87
C THR A 107 1.63 8.42 31.23
N LEU A 108 0.87 9.47 31.60
CA LEU A 108 0.94 10.82 31.00
C LEU A 108 2.36 11.40 30.83
N PRO A 109 3.32 11.22 31.76
CA PRO A 109 4.69 11.71 31.57
C PRO A 109 5.44 11.05 30.40
N TYR A 110 5.05 9.82 30.02
CA TYR A 110 5.67 8.97 29.00
C TYR A 110 4.95 9.03 27.65
N ASP A 111 3.68 9.45 27.63
CA ASP A 111 2.83 9.50 26.43
C ASP A 111 3.45 10.27 25.25
N ARG A 112 4.24 11.32 25.52
CA ARG A 112 4.95 12.03 24.44
C ARG A 112 5.89 11.11 23.68
N GLU A 113 6.67 10.29 24.39
CA GLU A 113 7.62 9.36 23.77
C GLU A 113 6.90 8.26 22.99
N VAL A 114 5.76 7.81 23.49
CA VAL A 114 4.86 6.89 22.79
C VAL A 114 4.32 7.51 21.50
N ILE A 115 3.85 8.77 21.54
CA ILE A 115 3.36 9.47 20.35
C ILE A 115 4.50 9.71 19.34
N ASP A 116 5.70 10.05 19.79
CA ASP A 116 6.87 10.19 18.92
C ASP A 116 7.22 8.84 18.26
N THR A 117 7.03 7.72 18.97
CA THR A 117 7.11 6.36 18.41
C THR A 117 6.04 6.10 17.36
N TYR A 118 4.79 6.50 17.61
CA TYR A 118 3.70 6.38 16.63
C TYR A 118 3.96 7.22 15.37
N LEU A 119 4.52 8.44 15.51
CA LEU A 119 4.93 9.26 14.37
C LEU A 119 5.98 8.55 13.51
N GLU A 120 6.90 7.80 14.13
CA GLU A 120 7.90 7.02 13.40
C GLU A 120 7.27 5.79 12.70
N LEU A 121 6.32 5.12 13.36
CA LEU A 121 5.55 4.01 12.76
C LEU A 121 4.80 4.47 11.50
N VAL A 122 4.10 5.60 11.58
CA VAL A 122 3.26 6.14 10.49
C VAL A 122 4.06 6.40 9.21
N LYS A 123 5.35 6.78 9.31
CA LYS A 123 6.22 7.02 8.14
C LYS A 123 6.49 5.78 7.31
N HIS A 124 6.34 4.59 7.90
CA HIS A 124 6.63 3.31 7.25
C HIS A 124 5.37 2.60 6.74
N PHE A 125 4.19 3.18 6.97
CA PHE A 125 2.93 2.64 6.52
C PHE A 125 2.62 3.12 5.09
N GLU A 126 2.22 2.15 4.26
CA GLU A 126 1.89 2.33 2.86
C GLU A 126 0.62 1.53 2.56
N GLY A 127 -0.51 2.23 2.62
CA GLY A 127 -1.84 1.73 2.31
C GLY A 127 -2.69 1.40 3.54
N GLU A 128 -2.13 1.24 4.74
CA GLU A 128 -2.84 1.04 6.00
C GLU A 128 -3.78 2.20 6.37
N ARG A 129 -4.95 1.87 6.93
CA ARG A 129 -5.78 2.88 7.61
C ARG A 129 -5.43 2.92 9.08
N ILE A 130 -5.35 4.12 9.63
CA ILE A 130 -4.92 4.36 11.01
C ILE A 130 -6.02 5.12 11.74
N GLY A 131 -6.40 4.63 12.91
CA GLY A 131 -7.22 5.35 13.88
C GLY A 131 -6.44 5.56 15.18
N MET A 132 -6.84 6.55 15.96
CA MET A 132 -6.30 6.72 17.31
C MET A 132 -7.41 6.99 18.32
N SER A 133 -7.33 6.30 19.45
CA SER A 133 -8.18 6.53 20.61
C SER A 133 -7.30 6.70 21.85
N ILE A 134 -7.71 7.63 22.70
CA ILE A 134 -7.12 7.82 24.02
C ILE A 134 -8.13 7.36 25.08
N PHE A 135 -7.66 6.79 26.17
CA PHE A 135 -8.54 6.36 27.25
C PHE A 135 -7.95 6.67 28.62
N ASN A 136 -8.84 6.86 29.60
CA ASN A 136 -8.50 6.87 31.01
C ASN A 136 -9.64 6.22 31.78
N SER A 137 -10.62 7.01 32.24
CA SER A 137 -11.86 6.50 32.84
C SER A 137 -12.98 6.33 31.80
N THR A 138 -12.81 6.97 30.65
CA THR A 138 -13.62 6.86 29.43
C THR A 138 -12.69 7.00 28.22
N SER A 139 -13.13 6.53 27.06
CA SER A 139 -12.37 6.59 25.81
C SER A 139 -12.84 7.72 24.89
N ARG A 140 -11.92 8.37 24.19
CA ARG A 140 -12.18 9.37 23.16
C ARG A 140 -11.38 9.06 21.90
N THR A 141 -12.05 8.99 20.76
CA THR A 141 -11.40 8.95 19.45
C THR A 141 -10.75 10.30 19.14
N VAL A 142 -9.45 10.30 18.89
CA VAL A 142 -8.69 11.49 18.45
C VAL A 142 -8.92 11.72 16.96
N PHE A 143 -8.76 10.65 16.17
CA PHE A 143 -9.15 10.63 14.77
C PHE A 143 -9.68 9.24 14.40
N PRO A 144 -10.72 9.18 13.54
CA PRO A 144 -11.27 7.90 13.08
C PRO A 144 -10.30 7.19 12.15
N LEU A 145 -10.59 5.93 11.85
CA LEU A 145 -9.82 5.12 10.93
C LEU A 145 -9.76 5.77 9.53
N THR A 146 -8.57 6.21 9.12
CA THR A 146 -8.34 6.97 7.87
C THR A 146 -7.03 6.57 7.19
N ASP A 147 -6.94 6.71 5.87
CA ASP A 147 -5.70 6.61 5.08
C ASP A 147 -5.07 7.99 4.77
N ASP A 148 -5.64 9.06 5.33
CA ASP A 148 -5.07 10.42 5.27
C ASP A 148 -3.90 10.57 6.25
N TYR A 149 -2.70 10.21 5.78
CA TYR A 149 -1.48 10.32 6.58
C TYR A 149 -1.09 11.76 6.92
N GLU A 150 -1.54 12.76 6.16
CA GLU A 150 -1.29 14.17 6.48
C GLU A 150 -2.08 14.55 7.73
N LEU A 151 -3.37 14.21 7.78
CA LEU A 151 -4.20 14.37 8.97
C LEU A 151 -3.63 13.61 10.17
N VAL A 152 -3.26 12.35 10.00
CA VAL A 152 -2.70 11.53 11.10
C VAL A 152 -1.42 12.18 11.65
N THR A 153 -0.52 12.60 10.77
CA THR A 153 0.75 13.23 11.16
C THR A 153 0.51 14.56 11.87
N GLU A 154 -0.44 15.38 11.38
CA GLU A 154 -0.80 16.65 12.01
C GLU A 154 -1.35 16.43 13.43
N GLN A 155 -2.28 15.50 13.60
CA GLN A 155 -2.90 15.20 14.90
C GLN A 155 -1.89 14.65 15.91
N LEU A 156 -1.04 13.70 15.50
CA LEU A 156 0.02 13.16 16.37
C LEU A 156 1.06 14.23 16.73
N THR A 157 1.43 15.11 15.78
CA THR A 157 2.34 16.23 16.04
C THR A 157 1.73 17.24 17.02
N ALA A 158 0.43 17.53 16.88
CA ALA A 158 -0.30 18.40 17.80
C ALA A 158 -0.34 17.81 19.21
N ALA A 159 -0.59 16.50 19.32
CA ALA A 159 -0.59 15.76 20.58
C ALA A 159 0.80 15.77 21.25
N SER A 160 1.87 15.42 20.51
CA SER A 160 3.27 15.47 21.01
C SER A 160 3.64 16.88 21.51
N LYS A 161 3.21 17.92 20.79
CA LYS A 161 3.43 19.31 21.19
C LYS A 161 2.65 19.71 22.45
N ALA A 162 1.42 19.22 22.62
CA ALA A 162 0.61 19.47 23.81
C ALA A 162 1.25 18.84 25.06
N LEU A 163 1.81 17.64 24.92
CA LEU A 163 2.40 16.87 26.02
C LEU A 163 3.89 17.17 26.31
N LYS A 164 4.50 18.12 25.59
CA LYS A 164 5.92 18.46 25.78
C LYS A 164 6.27 18.91 27.21
N GLY A 165 5.31 19.47 27.95
CA GLY A 165 5.53 20.05 29.29
C GLY A 165 5.15 19.17 30.48
N VAL A 166 4.69 17.92 30.28
CA VAL A 166 4.20 17.05 31.37
C VAL A 166 5.19 15.95 31.78
N GLN A 167 6.42 16.01 31.26
CA GLN A 167 7.40 14.93 31.40
C GLN A 167 8.01 14.86 32.81
N THR A 168 8.11 15.99 33.51
CA THR A 168 8.69 16.07 34.86
C THR A 168 7.87 17.02 35.73
N GLN A 169 7.94 16.83 37.06
CA GLN A 169 7.28 17.73 38.01
C GLN A 169 7.79 19.18 37.86
N ASP A 170 9.08 19.34 37.61
CA ASP A 170 9.71 20.65 37.37
C ASP A 170 9.15 21.36 36.11
N ASP A 171 8.78 20.61 35.08
CA ASP A 171 8.16 21.17 33.86
C ASP A 171 6.71 21.57 34.11
N ILE A 172 5.99 20.76 34.92
CA ILE A 172 4.61 21.03 35.33
C ILE A 172 4.55 22.29 36.19
N ASP A 173 5.48 22.46 37.14
CA ASP A 173 5.52 23.62 38.03
C ASP A 173 5.84 24.93 37.29
N LYS A 174 6.53 24.85 36.14
CA LYS A 174 6.87 25.99 35.27
C LYS A 174 5.83 26.25 34.19
N MET A 175 4.74 25.49 34.18
CA MET A 175 3.72 25.54 33.13
C MET A 175 2.86 26.79 33.25
N SER A 176 2.61 27.46 32.13
CA SER A 176 1.63 28.54 32.07
C SER A 176 0.20 27.99 32.04
N ASP A 177 -0.78 28.78 32.50
CA ASP A 177 -2.21 28.44 32.45
C ASP A 177 -2.66 28.02 31.03
N ALA A 178 -2.11 28.66 30.00
CA ALA A 178 -2.41 28.35 28.60
C ALA A 178 -1.87 26.97 28.16
N GLN A 179 -0.74 26.52 28.71
CA GLN A 179 -0.22 25.17 28.45
C GLN A 179 -1.03 24.13 29.23
N TYR A 180 -1.40 24.43 30.47
CA TYR A 180 -2.26 23.56 31.27
C TYR A 180 -3.61 23.34 30.59
N GLN A 181 -4.23 24.42 30.08
CA GLN A 181 -5.50 24.33 29.35
C GLN A 181 -5.37 23.44 28.10
N LYS A 182 -4.27 23.52 27.34
CA LYS A 182 -4.07 22.66 26.16
C LYS A 182 -4.01 21.18 26.51
N ILE A 183 -3.41 20.83 27.65
CA ILE A 183 -3.38 19.46 28.14
C ILE A 183 -4.78 19.05 28.61
N ALA A 184 -5.49 19.92 29.33
CA ALA A 184 -6.87 19.68 29.72
C ALA A 184 -7.78 19.44 28.49
N ASP A 185 -7.67 20.27 27.45
CA ASP A 185 -8.39 20.12 26.17
C ASP A 185 -8.01 18.79 25.47
N TRP A 186 -6.72 18.43 25.50
CA TRP A 186 -6.25 17.14 24.97
C TRP A 186 -6.87 15.96 25.72
N LEU A 187 -6.99 16.04 27.04
CA LEU A 187 -7.54 14.97 27.89
C LEU A 187 -9.07 15.04 28.02
N GLU A 188 -9.70 16.10 27.52
CA GLU A 188 -11.13 16.35 27.66
C GLU A 188 -11.94 15.16 27.10
N GLY A 189 -12.94 14.70 27.85
CA GLY A 189 -13.78 13.56 27.48
C GLY A 189 -13.21 12.19 27.85
N THR A 190 -12.01 12.10 28.44
CA THR A 190 -11.45 10.83 28.97
C THR A 190 -11.64 10.64 30.47
N GLN A 191 -12.04 11.69 31.21
CA GLN A 191 -12.12 11.73 32.68
C GLN A 191 -13.57 11.80 33.21
N ASN A 192 -14.55 11.25 32.49
CA ASN A 192 -15.97 11.42 32.82
C ASN A 192 -16.48 10.55 33.98
N ARG A 193 -15.75 9.50 34.39
CA ARG A 193 -16.06 8.71 35.60
C ARG A 193 -15.20 9.19 36.77
N LYS A 194 -15.85 9.43 37.91
CA LYS A 194 -15.19 9.75 39.18
C LYS A 194 -14.61 8.47 39.79
N ASP A 195 -13.46 8.58 40.44
CA ASP A 195 -12.80 7.49 41.20
C ASP A 195 -12.39 6.25 40.38
N ALA A 196 -12.24 6.42 39.07
CA ALA A 196 -11.72 5.41 38.17
C ALA A 196 -10.70 6.06 37.23
N THR A 197 -9.54 5.45 37.06
CA THR A 197 -8.50 5.81 36.11
C THR A 197 -7.87 4.54 35.54
N SER A 198 -7.31 4.63 34.34
CA SER A 198 -6.63 3.49 33.70
C SER A 198 -7.54 2.27 33.56
N LEU A 199 -8.74 2.45 33.00
CA LEU A 199 -9.64 1.33 32.68
C LEU A 199 -9.17 0.69 31.37
N ILE A 200 -8.12 -0.12 31.45
CA ILE A 200 -7.34 -0.62 30.33
C ILE A 200 -8.15 -1.60 29.48
N GLY A 201 -8.81 -2.58 30.11
CA GLY A 201 -9.62 -3.53 29.35
C GLY A 201 -10.80 -2.85 28.65
N ASP A 202 -11.45 -1.89 29.32
CA ASP A 202 -12.48 -1.04 28.72
C ASP A 202 -11.91 -0.20 27.56
N GLY A 203 -10.70 0.34 27.72
CA GLY A 203 -9.96 1.08 26.69
C GLY A 203 -9.68 0.24 25.45
N VAL A 204 -9.19 -0.99 25.61
CA VAL A 204 -8.93 -1.94 24.52
C VAL A 204 -10.23 -2.26 23.76
N VAL A 205 -11.32 -2.54 24.47
CA VAL A 205 -12.63 -2.81 23.85
C VAL A 205 -13.13 -1.59 23.07
N SER A 206 -12.97 -0.38 23.60
CA SER A 206 -13.30 0.86 22.89
C SER A 206 -12.45 1.07 21.64
N CYS A 207 -11.15 0.77 21.70
CA CYS A 207 -10.26 0.83 20.54
C CYS A 207 -10.64 -0.21 19.49
N ALA A 208 -10.98 -1.43 19.91
CA ALA A 208 -11.46 -2.49 19.03
C ALA A 208 -12.79 -2.13 18.37
N ALA A 209 -13.68 -1.39 19.05
CA ALA A 209 -14.94 -0.92 18.48
C ALA A 209 -14.78 0.05 17.30
N MET A 210 -13.61 0.67 17.13
CA MET A 210 -13.29 1.47 15.93
C MET A 210 -13.00 0.61 14.70
N LEU A 211 -12.69 -0.68 14.90
CA LEU A 211 -12.37 -1.60 13.82
C LEU A 211 -13.65 -2.24 13.24
N PRO A 212 -13.79 -2.29 11.91
CA PRO A 212 -14.90 -2.98 11.26
C PRO A 212 -14.99 -4.44 11.69
N GLY A 213 -16.20 -4.88 12.04
CA GLY A 213 -16.50 -6.26 12.43
C GLY A 213 -16.39 -6.57 13.93
N PHE A 214 -15.99 -5.61 14.79
CA PHE A 214 -16.00 -5.80 16.24
C PHE A 214 -17.36 -5.47 16.87
N ALA A 215 -17.89 -4.26 16.65
CA ALA A 215 -19.11 -3.78 17.32
C ALA A 215 -20.43 -4.30 16.71
N TYR A 216 -20.42 -4.65 15.42
CA TYR A 216 -21.60 -5.19 14.72
C TYR A 216 -21.45 -6.70 14.66
N GLY A 217 -22.38 -7.44 15.27
CA GLY A 217 -22.40 -8.90 15.44
C GLY A 217 -22.46 -9.76 14.15
N ALA A 218 -21.68 -9.40 13.14
CA ALA A 218 -21.46 -10.15 11.90
C ALA A 218 -20.50 -11.35 12.10
N ALA A 219 -20.19 -11.73 13.35
CA ALA A 219 -19.59 -13.01 13.66
C ALA A 219 -20.55 -14.20 13.37
N ASN A 220 -21.82 -13.94 13.04
CA ASN A 220 -22.85 -14.96 12.80
C ASN A 220 -23.15 -15.31 11.33
N GLU A 221 -22.42 -14.77 10.36
CA GLU A 221 -22.47 -15.28 8.99
C GLU A 221 -21.10 -15.84 8.60
N THR A 222 -20.93 -17.15 8.84
CA THR A 222 -19.98 -18.05 8.15
C THR A 222 -18.69 -17.39 7.67
N ASN A 223 -17.62 -17.38 8.47
CA ASN A 223 -16.26 -17.13 7.98
C ASN A 223 -16.18 -16.00 6.93
N ALA A 224 -16.85 -14.86 7.18
CA ALA A 224 -16.62 -13.66 6.39
C ALA A 224 -15.20 -13.21 6.73
N LYS A 225 -14.21 -13.79 6.02
CA LYS A 225 -12.81 -13.40 6.13
C LYS A 225 -12.76 -11.89 6.11
N ARG A 226 -12.16 -11.29 7.15
CA ARG A 226 -11.96 -9.84 7.19
C ARG A 226 -11.28 -9.45 5.88
N GLN A 227 -11.82 -8.46 5.18
CA GLN A 227 -11.24 -8.01 3.91
C GLN A 227 -9.86 -7.37 4.09
N ARG A 228 -9.53 -6.98 5.33
CA ARG A 228 -8.30 -6.29 5.75
C ARG A 228 -7.78 -6.98 6.99
N ALA A 229 -6.48 -7.10 7.23
CA ALA A 229 -6.02 -7.47 8.57
C ALA A 229 -6.39 -6.35 9.57
N ALA A 230 -6.50 -6.62 10.87
CA ALA A 230 -6.67 -5.54 11.85
C ALA A 230 -5.81 -5.76 13.09
N SER A 231 -5.23 -4.67 13.60
CA SER A 231 -4.43 -4.68 14.81
C SER A 231 -4.66 -3.44 15.68
N ILE A 232 -4.35 -3.59 16.95
CA ILE A 232 -4.36 -2.51 17.95
C ILE A 232 -2.94 -2.41 18.51
N VAL A 233 -2.42 -1.19 18.63
CA VAL A 233 -1.18 -0.91 19.35
C VAL A 233 -1.55 -0.23 20.66
N LEU A 234 -1.55 -1.00 21.74
CA LEU A 234 -1.91 -0.57 23.09
C LEU A 234 -0.69 -0.02 23.83
N ALA A 235 -0.75 1.23 24.29
CA ALA A 235 0.26 1.83 25.15
C ALA A 235 -0.28 2.08 26.56
N THR A 236 0.29 1.39 27.56
CA THR A 236 -0.10 1.50 28.99
C THR A 236 0.99 0.92 29.90
N ASP A 237 0.91 1.17 31.21
CA ASP A 237 1.75 0.58 32.26
C ASP A 237 1.09 -0.63 32.97
N ASN A 238 -0.14 -0.99 32.59
CA ASN A 238 -0.95 -2.03 33.23
C ASN A 238 -1.27 -1.78 34.72
N ILE A 239 -1.37 -0.50 35.14
CA ILE A 239 -1.74 -0.13 36.49
C ILE A 239 -3.20 0.37 36.52
N VAL A 240 -4.12 -0.55 36.76
CA VAL A 240 -5.56 -0.25 36.84
C VAL A 240 -5.91 0.38 38.19
N SER A 241 -6.70 1.46 38.18
CA SER A 241 -7.21 2.10 39.39
C SER A 241 -8.71 2.32 39.28
N GLY A 242 -9.50 1.34 39.72
CA GLY A 242 -10.95 1.41 39.69
C GLY A 242 -11.57 0.06 39.39
N GLN A 243 -12.87 0.07 39.04
CA GLN A 243 -13.57 -1.12 38.59
C GLN A 243 -13.77 -1.06 37.08
N GLU A 244 -13.02 -1.92 36.38
CA GLU A 244 -13.17 -2.17 34.95
C GLU A 244 -14.44 -2.99 34.66
N THR A 245 -15.02 -2.77 33.47
CA THR A 245 -16.11 -3.63 32.97
C THR A 245 -15.54 -4.91 32.37
N TYR A 246 -14.43 -4.77 31.64
CA TYR A 246 -13.63 -5.85 31.10
C TYR A 246 -12.22 -5.77 31.68
N SER A 247 -11.71 -6.89 32.18
CA SER A 247 -10.27 -7.02 32.45
C SER A 247 -9.47 -7.00 31.14
N LEU A 248 -8.16 -6.72 31.21
CA LEU A 248 -7.27 -6.79 30.04
C LEU A 248 -7.37 -8.15 29.34
N THR A 249 -7.37 -9.25 30.10
CA THR A 249 -7.45 -10.61 29.52
C THR A 249 -8.78 -10.82 28.81
N GLU A 250 -9.91 -10.44 29.40
CA GLU A 250 -11.23 -10.55 28.73
C GLU A 250 -11.31 -9.68 27.47
N ALA A 251 -10.70 -8.49 27.50
CA ALA A 251 -10.62 -7.64 26.32
C ALA A 251 -9.79 -8.30 25.19
N LEU A 252 -8.66 -8.93 25.55
CA LEU A 252 -7.83 -9.67 24.61
C LEU A 252 -8.59 -10.88 24.01
N ASP A 253 -9.30 -11.66 24.84
CA ASP A 253 -10.16 -12.77 24.41
C ASP A 253 -11.21 -12.30 23.38
N LEU A 254 -11.82 -11.13 23.60
CA LEU A 254 -12.79 -10.54 22.66
C LEU A 254 -12.14 -10.12 21.34
N THR A 255 -10.94 -9.53 21.39
CA THR A 255 -10.21 -9.14 20.18
C THR A 255 -9.76 -10.37 19.37
N GLU A 256 -9.31 -11.44 20.03
CA GLU A 256 -8.89 -12.68 19.38
C GLU A 256 -10.06 -13.35 18.64
N GLN A 257 -11.25 -13.41 19.26
CA GLN A 257 -12.46 -13.94 18.63
C GLN A 257 -12.84 -13.24 17.32
N THR A 258 -12.41 -11.99 17.15
CA THR A 258 -12.64 -11.19 15.94
C THR A 258 -11.39 -11.07 15.06
N MET A 259 -10.38 -11.92 15.29
CA MET A 259 -9.10 -11.92 14.57
C MET A 259 -8.39 -10.55 14.61
N ILE A 260 -8.53 -9.80 15.70
CA ILE A 260 -7.78 -8.55 15.94
C ILE A 260 -6.59 -8.90 16.83
N THR A 261 -5.39 -8.59 16.37
CA THR A 261 -4.18 -8.73 17.19
C THR A 261 -3.95 -7.46 18.01
N VAL A 262 -3.55 -7.61 19.27
CA VAL A 262 -3.19 -6.47 20.13
C VAL A 262 -1.70 -6.55 20.44
N ASP A 263 -0.94 -5.56 19.99
CA ASP A 263 0.46 -5.37 20.33
C ASP A 263 0.58 -4.40 21.50
N GLY A 264 1.46 -4.69 22.46
CA GLY A 264 1.66 -3.90 23.66
C GLY A 264 2.92 -3.05 23.61
N LEU A 265 2.80 -1.80 24.02
CA LEU A 265 3.90 -0.88 24.24
C LEU A 265 3.85 -0.40 25.70
N TYR A 266 4.88 -0.72 26.47
CA TYR A 266 4.97 -0.26 27.85
C TYR A 266 5.13 1.27 27.91
N SER A 267 4.24 1.93 28.68
CA SER A 267 4.25 3.39 28.90
C SER A 267 4.43 3.69 30.40
N GLY A 268 5.65 3.53 30.91
CA GLY A 268 5.94 3.70 32.33
C GLY A 268 7.43 3.86 32.65
N PRO A 269 7.80 4.07 33.93
CA PRO A 269 9.20 4.20 34.32
C PRO A 269 9.97 2.90 34.09
N LYS A 270 11.21 3.01 33.60
CA LYS A 270 12.11 1.86 33.39
C LYS A 270 12.31 0.99 34.62
N THR A 271 12.22 1.57 35.81
CA THR A 271 12.34 0.82 37.09
C THR A 271 11.19 -0.14 37.33
N SER A 272 10.03 0.09 36.71
CA SER A 272 8.82 -0.71 36.85
C SER A 272 8.59 -1.70 35.70
N GLU A 273 9.51 -1.75 34.73
CA GLU A 273 9.43 -2.75 33.65
C GLU A 273 9.54 -4.19 34.17
N SER A 274 10.25 -4.40 35.28
CA SER A 274 10.38 -5.69 35.94
C SER A 274 9.27 -6.00 36.95
N ASP A 275 8.30 -5.10 37.11
CA ASP A 275 7.20 -5.29 38.05
C ASP A 275 6.26 -6.41 37.56
N GLN A 276 5.61 -7.08 38.51
CA GLN A 276 4.71 -8.20 38.19
C GLN A 276 3.57 -7.77 37.26
N THR A 277 3.06 -6.55 37.42
CA THR A 277 1.99 -6.00 36.56
C THR A 277 2.42 -5.90 35.10
N THR A 278 3.64 -5.47 34.85
CA THR A 278 4.23 -5.40 33.50
C THR A 278 4.48 -6.81 32.94
N ALA A 279 4.96 -7.74 33.77
CA ALA A 279 5.16 -9.13 33.37
C ALA A 279 3.83 -9.84 33.04
N ASP A 280 2.75 -9.53 33.78
CA ASP A 280 1.41 -10.04 33.54
C ASP A 280 0.85 -9.50 32.21
N MET A 281 1.03 -8.20 31.94
CA MET A 281 0.66 -7.58 30.66
C MET A 281 1.39 -8.24 29.50
N LYS A 282 2.72 -8.40 29.63
CA LYS A 282 3.54 -9.07 28.63
C LYS A 282 3.02 -10.47 28.34
N SER A 283 2.82 -11.26 29.39
CA SER A 283 2.35 -12.64 29.28
C SER A 283 0.97 -12.71 28.64
N ALA A 284 0.05 -11.82 29.01
CA ALA A 284 -1.28 -11.76 28.43
C ALA A 284 -1.23 -11.42 26.93
N ILE A 285 -0.44 -10.42 26.53
CA ILE A 285 -0.34 -10.00 25.13
C ILE A 285 0.32 -11.08 24.26
N GLU A 286 1.44 -11.66 24.72
CA GLU A 286 2.14 -12.72 24.00
C GLU A 286 1.30 -14.00 23.89
N ALA A 287 0.49 -14.33 24.91
CA ALA A 287 -0.42 -15.46 24.88
C ALA A 287 -1.51 -15.35 23.80
N HIS A 288 -1.91 -14.13 23.43
CA HIS A 288 -2.88 -13.85 22.37
C HIS A 288 -2.21 -13.52 21.01
N GLY A 289 -0.91 -13.84 20.87
CA GLY A 289 -0.17 -13.69 19.62
C GLY A 289 0.27 -12.26 19.29
N GLY A 290 0.16 -11.33 20.24
CA GLY A 290 0.69 -9.97 20.15
C GLY A 290 2.17 -9.90 20.51
N VAL A 291 2.83 -8.80 20.14
CA VAL A 291 4.19 -8.49 20.58
C VAL A 291 4.14 -7.50 21.73
N PHE A 292 4.95 -7.71 22.77
CA PHE A 292 5.11 -6.76 23.87
C PHE A 292 6.47 -6.07 23.80
N LEU A 293 6.48 -4.75 23.86
CA LEU A 293 7.67 -3.92 23.76
C LEU A 293 7.85 -3.05 24.99
N THR A 294 9.10 -2.93 25.42
CA THR A 294 9.52 -1.97 26.43
C THR A 294 10.41 -0.89 25.82
N GLN A 295 10.49 0.26 26.47
CA GLN A 295 11.39 1.33 26.04
C GLN A 295 12.87 1.00 26.31
N SER A 296 13.15 0.12 27.28
CA SER A 296 14.53 -0.23 27.67
C SER A 296 15.16 -1.30 26.79
N ASP A 297 14.39 -2.19 26.19
CA ASP A 297 14.92 -3.32 25.42
C ASP A 297 15.67 -2.88 24.15
N GLY A 298 15.53 -1.61 23.72
CA GLY A 298 16.16 -1.12 22.50
C GLY A 298 15.72 -1.89 21.24
N ALA A 299 14.71 -2.78 21.37
CA ALA A 299 13.93 -3.38 20.32
C ALA A 299 13.33 -2.22 19.55
N SER A 300 14.04 -1.80 18.50
CA SER A 300 13.72 -0.57 17.80
C SER A 300 12.29 -0.66 17.33
N VAL A 301 11.59 0.47 17.27
CA VAL A 301 10.30 0.60 16.58
C VAL A 301 10.30 -0.13 15.22
N ASN A 302 11.46 -0.22 14.57
CA ASN A 302 11.68 -1.00 13.34
C ASN A 302 11.48 -2.52 13.49
N GLU A 303 11.69 -3.13 14.66
CA GLU A 303 11.37 -4.54 14.93
C GLU A 303 9.86 -4.75 15.04
N LEU A 304 9.13 -3.83 15.69
CA LEU A 304 7.67 -3.83 15.66
C LEU A 304 7.17 -3.70 14.23
N VAL A 305 7.67 -2.69 13.50
CA VAL A 305 7.36 -2.48 12.08
C VAL A 305 7.68 -3.73 11.28
N ARG A 306 8.83 -4.37 11.50
CA ARG A 306 9.24 -5.60 10.81
C ARG A 306 8.37 -6.78 11.15
N ASP A 307 7.99 -6.99 12.40
CA ASP A 307 7.10 -8.10 12.77
C ASP A 307 5.71 -7.87 12.16
N ILE A 308 5.17 -6.65 12.34
CA ILE A 308 3.94 -6.18 11.73
C ILE A 308 3.99 -6.30 10.19
N GLN A 309 5.11 -6.01 9.55
CA GLN A 309 5.32 -6.17 8.10
C GLN A 309 5.54 -7.62 7.70
N SER A 310 6.23 -8.46 8.48
CA SER A 310 6.46 -9.87 8.12
C SER A 310 5.16 -10.68 8.09
N ARG A 311 4.21 -10.33 8.97
CA ARG A 311 2.84 -10.86 8.95
C ARG A 311 2.07 -10.43 7.69
N ARG A 312 2.45 -9.33 7.01
CA ARG A 312 1.89 -8.85 5.73
C ARG A 312 2.20 -9.80 4.58
N ASP A 313 3.43 -10.31 4.53
CA ASP A 313 3.95 -10.98 3.33
C ASP A 313 3.35 -12.38 3.11
N THR A 314 2.96 -13.07 4.19
CA THR A 314 2.40 -14.42 4.08
C THR A 314 0.97 -14.44 3.53
N GLU A 315 0.21 -13.34 3.69
CA GLU A 315 -1.19 -13.23 3.25
C GLU A 315 -1.34 -12.41 1.94
N SER A 316 -0.45 -11.43 1.70
CA SER A 316 -0.46 -10.53 0.54
C SER A 316 -0.08 -11.21 -0.79
N ASP A 317 0.84 -12.20 -0.77
CA ASP A 317 1.36 -12.85 -2.00
C ASP A 317 0.27 -13.52 -2.85
N ASN A 318 -0.83 -13.94 -2.23
CA ASN A 318 -1.97 -14.54 -2.94
C ASN A 318 -2.96 -13.50 -3.50
N GLN A 319 -3.00 -12.27 -2.95
CA GLN A 319 -3.96 -11.23 -3.35
C GLN A 319 -3.37 -10.15 -4.28
N SER A 320 -2.05 -9.95 -4.29
CA SER A 320 -1.32 -9.02 -5.17
C SER A 320 -1.59 -9.24 -6.69
N LYS A 321 -2.10 -10.41 -7.09
CA LYS A 321 -2.46 -10.71 -8.48
C LYS A 321 -3.76 -10.03 -8.96
N ALA A 322 -4.57 -9.44 -8.08
CA ALA A 322 -5.85 -8.84 -8.43
C ALA A 322 -5.76 -7.37 -8.91
N SER A 323 -4.59 -6.73 -8.78
CA SER A 323 -4.38 -5.28 -8.96
C SER A 323 -3.42 -4.93 -10.10
N MET A 324 -3.43 -5.71 -11.19
CA MET A 324 -2.63 -5.37 -12.38
C MET A 324 -3.47 -4.53 -13.35
N THR A 325 -3.02 -3.32 -13.64
CA THR A 325 -3.64 -2.44 -14.63
C THR A 325 -2.81 -2.42 -15.92
N ASP A 326 -3.49 -2.37 -17.07
CA ASP A 326 -2.83 -2.28 -18.37
C ASP A 326 -2.14 -0.90 -18.51
N ALA A 327 -0.90 -0.86 -18.99
CA ALA A 327 -0.12 0.36 -19.21
C ALA A 327 0.23 0.58 -20.70
N PRO A 328 -0.76 0.83 -21.58
CA PRO A 328 -0.52 0.88 -23.02
C PRO A 328 0.07 2.21 -23.54
N GLY A 329 0.19 3.24 -22.70
CA GLY A 329 0.37 4.64 -23.13
C GLY A 329 1.47 4.89 -24.16
N LEU A 330 2.73 4.63 -23.80
CA LEU A 330 3.88 4.88 -24.71
C LEU A 330 3.86 3.96 -25.94
N TRP A 331 3.34 2.75 -25.80
CA TRP A 331 3.26 1.76 -26.88
C TRP A 331 2.25 2.15 -27.96
N VAL A 332 1.08 2.66 -27.55
CA VAL A 332 0.05 3.18 -28.46
C VAL A 332 0.55 4.41 -29.20
N LEU A 333 1.25 5.32 -28.52
CA LEU A 333 1.83 6.51 -29.14
C LEU A 333 2.87 6.13 -30.19
N ALA A 334 3.79 5.21 -29.87
CA ALA A 334 4.79 4.71 -30.81
C ALA A 334 4.15 4.07 -32.06
N LEU A 335 3.11 3.25 -31.88
CA LEU A 335 2.38 2.64 -32.99
C LEU A 335 1.71 3.68 -33.89
N ALA A 336 1.06 4.69 -33.30
CA ALA A 336 0.40 5.76 -34.03
C ALA A 336 1.39 6.56 -34.89
N VAL A 337 2.55 6.92 -34.34
CA VAL A 337 3.61 7.64 -35.07
C VAL A 337 4.11 6.82 -36.26
N ILE A 338 4.38 5.53 -36.07
CA ILE A 338 4.88 4.66 -37.14
C ILE A 338 3.86 4.50 -38.27
N LEU A 339 2.56 4.38 -37.94
CA LEU A 339 1.49 4.33 -38.94
C LEU A 339 1.39 5.63 -39.75
N ILE A 340 1.54 6.80 -39.11
CA ILE A 340 1.55 8.10 -39.81
C ILE A 340 2.73 8.18 -40.79
N ILE A 341 3.94 7.79 -40.35
CA ILE A 341 5.13 7.78 -41.22
C ILE A 341 4.94 6.79 -42.37
N TRP A 342 4.34 5.63 -42.13
CA TRP A 342 4.04 4.65 -43.15
C TRP A 342 3.04 5.18 -44.19
N ILE A 343 1.95 5.83 -43.78
CA ILE A 343 0.98 6.47 -44.67
C ILE A 343 1.66 7.54 -45.54
N ALA A 344 2.54 8.36 -44.94
CA ALA A 344 3.28 9.37 -45.70
C ALA A 344 4.21 8.75 -46.75
N CYS A 345 4.88 7.64 -46.42
CA CYS A 345 5.76 6.93 -47.35
C CYS A 345 4.97 6.28 -48.50
N THR A 346 3.83 5.65 -48.21
CA THR A 346 2.99 5.00 -49.24
C THR A 346 2.28 6.03 -50.13
N TRP A 347 1.86 7.17 -49.56
CA TRP A 347 1.31 8.27 -50.34
C TRP A 347 2.33 8.85 -51.33
N ARG A 348 3.60 8.96 -50.90
CA ARG A 348 4.72 9.40 -51.75
C ARG A 348 5.13 8.35 -52.80
N LEU A 349 4.87 7.07 -52.56
CA LEU A 349 5.09 5.98 -53.54
C LEU A 349 4.00 5.93 -54.62
N ARG A 350 2.81 6.49 -54.35
CA ARG A 350 1.65 6.48 -55.27
C ARG A 350 1.62 7.69 -56.21
N ARG A 351 2.37 8.75 -55.88
CA ARG A 351 2.58 9.95 -56.71
C ARG A 351 3.84 9.79 -57.55
#